data_AF-A0A954EVK4-F1
#
_entry.id   AF-A0A954EVK4-F1
#
_cell.length_a   1.000
_cell.length_b   1.000
_cell.length_c   1.000
_cell.angle_alpha   90.00
_cell.angle_beta   90.00
_cell.angle_gamma   90.00
#
_symmetry.space_group_name_H-M   'P 1'
#
loop_
_entity.id
_entity.type
_entity.pdbx_description
1 polymer ?
#
loop_
_entity_poly.entity_id
_entity_poly.type
_entity_poly.pdbx_seq_one_letter_code
_entity_poly.pdbx_strand_id
1 'polypeptide(L)'
;MSAPALATLEEQLTPNAFDQATLLAGGEPIPDVWWLSQVPGGESRRDIRNVPGHARILKRLLDIVVSSILLVVLSPVMLLTALLVKLTSPGPIIFQQTRVGLNLRRPKADRRQSSHGPPENGGERRQSGSDRRTEFAYGRHFTLYKFRTMRTDAEKHGAQFAVKGDPRVTSIGRFLRKTRLDELPQLWNVLKGEMSIVGPR
;
A
#
# COMPACT_ATOMS: atom_id res chain seq x y z
N MET A 1 -7.69 16.46 66.28
CA MET A 1 -7.38 17.25 65.09
C MET A 1 -7.86 16.46 63.89
N SER A 2 -9.04 16.84 63.41
CA SER A 2 -9.87 16.17 62.41
C SER A 2 -9.29 16.35 61.01
N ALA A 3 -9.34 15.31 60.18
CA ALA A 3 -8.92 15.34 58.78
C ALA A 3 -10.02 15.97 57.90
N PRO A 4 -9.73 17.04 57.12
CA PRO A 4 -10.60 17.49 56.05
C PRO A 4 -9.86 17.36 54.70
N ALA A 5 -10.40 16.59 53.75
CA ALA A 5 -10.22 16.76 52.28
C ALA A 5 -10.45 15.45 51.50
N LEU A 6 -11.57 14.76 51.72
CA LEU A 6 -12.00 13.68 50.80
C LEU A 6 -13.45 13.83 50.32
N ALA A 7 -14.13 14.92 50.65
CA ALA A 7 -15.55 15.12 50.34
C ALA A 7 -15.84 16.04 49.14
N THR A 8 -14.84 16.41 48.33
CA THR A 8 -15.00 17.40 47.25
C THR A 8 -14.67 16.88 45.84
N LEU A 9 -14.55 15.57 45.63
CA LEU A 9 -14.21 14.99 44.32
C LEU A 9 -15.26 14.03 43.74
N GLU A 10 -16.51 14.04 44.22
CA GLU A 10 -17.58 13.21 43.63
C GLU A 10 -18.65 14.00 42.87
N GLU A 11 -18.58 15.34 42.82
CA GLU A 11 -19.71 16.17 42.37
C GLU A 11 -19.54 16.82 40.99
N GLN A 12 -18.76 16.29 40.04
CA GLN A 12 -18.71 16.85 38.66
C GLN A 12 -18.40 15.85 37.54
N LEU A 13 -19.02 14.67 37.52
CA LEU A 13 -18.95 13.76 36.36
C LEU A 13 -20.36 13.47 35.82
N THR A 14 -20.91 14.42 35.06
CA THR A 14 -22.03 14.12 34.16
C THR A 14 -21.53 13.18 33.06
N PRO A 15 -22.16 12.00 32.83
CA PRO A 15 -21.69 11.05 31.83
C PRO A 15 -21.74 11.69 30.44
N ASN A 16 -20.61 11.61 29.71
CA ASN A 16 -20.50 12.14 28.36
C ASN A 16 -21.47 11.37 27.45
N ALA A 17 -21.89 11.94 26.32
CA ALA A 17 -22.77 11.31 25.33
C ALA A 17 -22.29 9.92 24.87
N PHE A 18 -20.99 9.66 24.98
CA PHE A 18 -20.37 8.36 24.72
C PHE A 18 -20.72 7.28 25.77
N ASP A 19 -20.77 7.64 27.04
CA ASP A 19 -21.12 6.72 28.13
C ASP A 19 -22.61 6.35 28.04
N GLN A 20 -23.44 7.33 27.70
CA GLN A 20 -24.88 7.12 27.44
C GLN A 20 -25.11 6.20 26.24
N ALA A 21 -24.33 6.35 25.16
CA ALA A 21 -24.39 5.48 23.99
C ALA A 21 -23.93 4.04 24.28
N THR A 22 -22.95 3.87 25.18
CA THR A 22 -22.44 2.54 25.58
C THR A 22 -23.44 1.78 26.45
N LEU A 23 -24.12 2.50 27.36
CA LEU A 23 -25.20 1.96 28.19
C LEU A 23 -26.44 1.58 27.37
N LEU A 24 -26.81 2.41 26.37
CA LEU A 24 -27.91 2.11 25.43
C LEU A 24 -27.65 0.85 24.57
N ALA A 25 -26.37 0.52 24.34
CA ALA A 25 -25.97 -0.65 23.56
C ALA A 25 -25.79 -1.93 24.40
N GLY A 26 -26.09 -1.91 25.71
CA GLY A 26 -25.95 -3.06 26.61
C GLY A 26 -24.51 -3.47 26.88
N GLY A 27 -23.54 -2.59 26.62
CA GLY A 27 -22.13 -2.84 26.92
C GLY A 27 -21.81 -2.44 28.37
N GLU A 28 -21.07 -3.30 29.08
CA GLU A 28 -20.46 -2.94 30.35
C GLU A 28 -19.53 -1.73 30.17
N PRO A 29 -19.56 -0.73 31.07
CA PRO A 29 -18.68 0.43 30.98
C PRO A 29 -17.23 -0.03 31.02
N ILE A 30 -16.45 0.41 30.02
CA ILE A 30 -15.03 0.09 29.95
C ILE A 30 -14.37 0.71 31.19
N PRO A 31 -13.61 -0.04 32.00
CA PRO A 31 -12.96 0.51 33.17
C PRO A 31 -12.00 1.63 32.77
N ASP A 32 -12.00 2.72 33.53
CA ASP A 32 -11.14 3.88 33.25
C ASP A 32 -9.68 3.55 33.58
N VAL A 33 -9.05 2.83 32.66
CA VAL A 33 -7.65 2.47 32.74
C VAL A 33 -6.88 3.37 31.79
N TRP A 34 -5.94 4.14 32.36
CA TRP A 34 -5.17 5.18 31.66
C TRP A 34 -4.43 4.67 30.41
N TRP A 35 -4.13 3.37 30.32
CA TRP A 35 -3.48 2.73 29.18
C TRP A 35 -4.44 2.40 28.01
N LEU A 36 -5.76 2.39 28.25
CA LEU A 36 -6.79 2.07 27.25
C LEU A 36 -7.53 3.33 26.76
N SER A 37 -7.70 4.35 27.62
CA SER A 37 -8.43 5.58 27.31
C SER A 37 -7.56 6.73 26.77
N GLN A 38 -6.23 6.66 26.90
CA GLN A 38 -5.34 7.70 26.41
C GLN A 38 -4.24 7.15 25.50
N VAL A 39 -4.46 7.21 24.18
CA VAL A 39 -3.35 7.22 23.23
C VAL A 39 -2.90 8.69 23.12
N PRO A 40 -1.71 9.08 23.64
CA PRO A 40 -1.28 10.48 23.60
C PRO A 40 -1.17 10.95 22.16
N GLY A 41 -2.14 11.75 21.71
CA GLY A 41 -2.23 12.29 20.36
C GLY A 41 -1.31 13.48 20.11
N GLY A 42 -0.31 13.73 20.97
CA GLY A 42 0.49 14.95 20.97
C GLY A 42 1.72 14.92 20.05
N GLU A 43 2.29 13.75 19.79
CA GLU A 43 3.44 13.66 18.90
C GLU A 43 2.99 13.19 17.51
N SER A 44 3.20 14.03 16.50
CA SER A 44 3.26 13.56 15.11
C SER A 44 4.17 12.36 15.11
N ARG A 45 3.63 11.15 14.81
CA ARG A 45 4.42 9.92 14.69
C ARG A 45 5.68 10.26 13.91
N ARG A 46 6.79 10.45 14.63
CA ARG A 46 8.06 10.80 14.02
C ARG A 46 8.31 9.68 13.05
N ASP A 47 8.51 10.06 11.79
CA ASP A 47 8.84 9.15 10.71
C ASP A 47 9.87 8.18 11.26
N ILE A 48 9.43 6.94 11.49
CA ILE A 48 10.24 5.89 12.10
C ILE A 48 11.17 5.41 10.98
N ARG A 49 12.07 6.30 10.53
CA ARG A 49 13.27 5.95 9.81
C ARG A 49 14.19 5.29 10.83
N ASN A 50 13.83 4.08 11.25
CA ASN A 50 14.58 3.23 12.19
C ASN A 50 15.93 2.77 11.63
N VAL A 51 16.37 3.29 10.47
CA VAL A 51 17.54 2.82 9.76
C VAL A 51 18.51 3.99 9.56
N PRO A 52 19.73 3.90 10.12
CA PRO A 52 20.77 4.90 9.94
C PRO A 52 21.07 5.19 8.45
N GLY A 53 21.56 6.39 8.14
CA GLY A 53 21.89 6.80 6.78
C GLY A 53 22.86 5.85 6.07
N HIS A 54 23.91 5.42 6.75
CA HIS A 54 24.89 4.46 6.22
C HIS A 54 24.24 3.11 5.87
N ALA A 55 23.31 2.62 6.69
CA ALA A 55 22.62 1.36 6.44
C ALA A 55 21.70 1.45 5.21
N ARG A 56 21.09 2.63 4.95
CA ARG A 56 20.33 2.88 3.72
C ARG A 56 21.22 2.91 2.48
N ILE A 57 22.39 3.55 2.58
CA ILE A 57 23.37 3.58 1.49
C ILE A 57 23.88 2.17 1.19
N LEU A 58 24.28 1.42 2.24
CA LEU A 58 24.72 0.03 2.10
C LEU A 58 23.65 -0.84 1.46
N LYS A 59 22.40 -0.73 1.92
CA LYS A 59 21.27 -1.44 1.35
C LYS A 59 21.06 -1.09 -0.13
N ARG A 60 21.20 0.19 -0.48
CA ARG A 60 21.05 0.65 -1.87
C ARG A 60 22.16 0.14 -2.77
N LEU A 61 23.40 0.14 -2.30
CA LEU A 61 24.54 -0.42 -3.01
C LEU A 61 24.34 -1.92 -3.25
N LEU A 62 23.94 -2.66 -2.22
CA LEU A 62 23.61 -4.09 -2.32
C LEU A 62 22.51 -4.33 -3.38
N ASP A 63 21.43 -3.55 -3.36
CA ASP A 63 20.35 -3.67 -4.33
C ASP A 63 20.82 -3.46 -5.76
N ILE A 64 21.68 -2.46 -5.99
CA ILE A 64 22.23 -2.17 -7.31
C ILE A 64 23.13 -3.32 -7.76
N VAL A 65 24.11 -3.72 -6.94
CA VAL A 65 25.08 -4.77 -7.27
C VAL A 65 24.38 -6.09 -7.59
N VAL A 66 23.50 -6.55 -6.70
CA VAL A 66 22.78 -7.80 -6.89
C VAL A 66 21.85 -7.72 -8.10
N SER A 67 21.13 -6.60 -8.30
CA SER A 67 20.26 -6.47 -9.48
C SER A 67 21.03 -6.43 -10.78
N SER A 68 22.19 -5.77 -10.81
CA SER A 68 23.08 -5.74 -11.98
C SER A 68 23.58 -7.13 -12.33
N ILE A 69 24.04 -7.91 -11.33
CA ILE A 69 24.47 -9.30 -11.53
C ILE A 69 23.32 -10.15 -12.06
N LEU A 70 22.15 -10.09 -11.41
CA LEU A 70 20.98 -10.85 -11.82
C LEU A 70 20.52 -10.46 -13.24
N LEU A 71 20.55 -9.18 -13.61
CA LEU A 71 20.19 -8.75 -14.96
C LEU A 71 21.13 -9.34 -16.01
N VAL A 72 22.44 -9.35 -15.76
CA VAL A 72 23.41 -9.93 -16.70
C VAL A 72 23.21 -11.44 -16.81
N VAL A 73 23.16 -12.14 -15.68
CA VAL A 73 23.03 -13.61 -15.65
C VAL A 73 21.70 -14.08 -16.23
N LEU A 74 20.61 -13.38 -15.93
CA LEU A 74 19.27 -13.73 -16.40
C LEU A 74 18.94 -13.12 -17.77
N SER A 75 19.81 -12.28 -18.35
CA SER A 75 19.57 -11.66 -19.66
C SER A 75 19.27 -12.68 -20.77
N PRO A 76 19.92 -13.86 -20.88
CA PRO A 76 19.59 -14.82 -21.92
C PRO A 76 18.18 -15.40 -21.75
N VAL A 77 17.79 -15.67 -20.49
CA VAL A 77 16.45 -16.16 -20.14
C VAL A 77 15.40 -15.10 -20.40
N MET A 78 15.68 -13.84 -20.07
CA MET A 78 14.80 -12.70 -20.34
C MET A 78 14.62 -12.48 -21.85
N LEU A 79 15.68 -12.62 -22.64
CA LEU A 79 15.61 -12.51 -24.10
C LEU A 79 14.78 -13.64 -24.71
N LEU A 80 15.01 -14.89 -24.28
CA LEU A 80 14.20 -16.03 -24.70
C LEU A 80 12.73 -15.85 -24.32
N THR A 81 12.45 -15.41 -23.10
CA THR A 81 11.10 -15.12 -22.63
C THR A 81 10.45 -14.01 -23.46
N ALA A 82 11.19 -12.94 -23.77
CA ALA A 82 10.72 -11.84 -24.60
C ALA A 82 10.33 -12.32 -26.01
N LEU A 83 11.15 -13.19 -26.62
CA LEU A 83 10.86 -13.80 -27.91
C LEU A 83 9.60 -14.68 -27.84
N LEU A 84 9.49 -15.56 -26.84
CA LEU A 84 8.33 -16.42 -26.66
C LEU A 84 7.03 -15.63 -26.47
N VAL A 85 7.07 -14.55 -25.69
CA VAL A 85 5.92 -13.63 -25.53
C VAL A 85 5.58 -12.98 -26.87
N LYS A 86 6.57 -12.49 -27.61
CA LYS A 86 6.36 -11.81 -28.90
C LYS A 86 5.79 -12.73 -29.98
N LEU A 87 6.19 -14.00 -29.99
CA LEU A 87 5.69 -15.01 -30.94
C LEU A 87 4.29 -15.52 -30.58
N THR A 88 3.92 -15.51 -29.29
CA THR A 88 2.65 -16.08 -28.82
C THR A 88 1.50 -15.06 -28.81
N SER A 89 1.77 -13.76 -28.70
CA SER A 89 0.72 -12.73 -28.74
C SER A 89 1.10 -11.47 -29.51
N PRO A 90 0.18 -10.91 -30.31
CA PRO A 90 0.40 -9.62 -30.96
C PRO A 90 0.39 -8.53 -29.89
N GLY A 91 1.49 -7.79 -29.72
CA GLY A 91 1.56 -6.67 -28.77
C GLY A 91 2.96 -6.34 -28.27
N PRO A 92 3.06 -5.42 -27.29
CA PRO A 92 4.30 -5.10 -26.62
C PRO A 92 4.66 -6.17 -25.58
N ILE A 93 5.96 -6.50 -25.51
CA ILE A 93 6.50 -7.55 -24.64
C ILE A 93 6.35 -7.19 -23.15
N ILE A 94 6.54 -5.91 -22.82
CA ILE A 94 6.49 -5.41 -21.45
C ILE A 94 5.08 -4.85 -21.15
N PHE A 95 4.56 -5.28 -20.01
CA PHE A 95 3.39 -4.71 -19.36
C PHE A 95 3.83 -3.71 -18.28
N GLN A 96 3.14 -2.58 -18.19
CA GLN A 96 3.43 -1.49 -17.28
C GLN A 96 2.27 -1.33 -16.30
N GLN A 97 2.56 -1.37 -15.00
CA GLN A 97 1.56 -1.22 -13.95
C GLN A 97 1.94 -0.09 -13.00
N THR A 98 1.07 0.89 -12.81
CA THR A 98 1.30 1.94 -11.81
C THR A 98 1.16 1.38 -10.39
N ARG A 99 2.21 1.59 -9.58
CA ARG A 99 2.29 1.21 -8.16
C ARG A 99 2.71 2.40 -7.31
N VAL A 100 2.63 2.22 -5.99
CA VAL A 100 2.93 3.23 -4.98
C VAL A 100 4.20 2.80 -4.25
N GLY A 101 5.25 3.62 -4.30
CA GLY A 101 6.58 3.35 -3.77
C GLY A 101 6.91 4.13 -2.49
N LEU A 102 8.20 4.38 -2.26
CA LEU A 102 8.74 4.93 -1.01
C LEU A 102 8.30 6.39 -0.71
N ASN A 103 8.11 6.71 0.57
CA ASN A 103 7.80 8.02 1.22
C ASN A 103 6.41 8.62 0.96
N LEU A 104 5.71 9.28 1.88
CA LEU A 104 5.77 9.50 3.34
C LEU A 104 4.37 10.03 3.73
N ARG A 105 3.88 9.78 4.94
CA ARG A 105 2.64 10.41 5.45
C ARG A 105 2.78 11.93 5.35
N ARG A 106 2.11 12.58 4.39
CA ARG A 106 1.94 14.04 4.43
C ARG A 106 1.06 14.35 5.64
N PRO A 107 1.51 15.18 6.61
CA PRO A 107 0.68 15.61 7.72
C PRO A 107 -0.61 16.30 7.22
N LYS A 108 -0.50 17.04 6.10
CA LYS A 108 -1.59 17.82 5.49
C LYS A 108 -2.64 17.00 4.73
N ALA A 109 -2.41 15.70 4.53
CA ALA A 109 -3.33 14.80 3.84
C ALA A 109 -3.69 13.60 4.73
N ASP A 110 -3.67 13.79 6.05
CA ASP A 110 -4.24 12.79 6.95
C ASP A 110 -5.75 12.73 6.68
N ARG A 111 -6.25 11.55 6.33
CA ARG A 111 -7.70 11.31 6.14
C ARG A 111 -8.50 11.64 7.41
N ARG A 112 -7.83 11.72 8.55
CA ARG A 112 -8.39 12.17 9.84
C ARG A 112 -8.58 13.69 9.92
N GLN A 113 -7.90 14.48 9.09
CA GLN A 113 -8.07 15.94 9.00
C GLN A 113 -9.16 16.35 8.00
N SER A 114 -9.58 15.47 7.08
CA SER A 114 -10.78 15.74 6.28
C SER A 114 -12.04 15.49 7.12
N SER A 115 -12.33 16.43 8.01
CA SER A 115 -13.58 16.56 8.76
C SER A 115 -14.72 17.01 7.84
N HIS A 116 -14.98 16.26 6.77
CA HIS A 116 -16.22 16.38 6.02
C HIS A 116 -17.03 15.15 6.34
N GLY A 117 -18.08 15.32 7.15
CA GLY A 117 -19.05 14.29 7.50
C GLY A 117 -19.67 13.63 6.26
N PRO A 118 -20.61 12.69 6.42
CA PRO A 118 -21.33 12.09 5.29
C PRO A 118 -21.85 13.19 4.34
N PRO A 119 -21.83 12.98 3.01
CA PRO A 119 -22.39 13.95 2.07
C PRO A 119 -23.84 14.25 2.46
N GLU A 120 -24.20 15.53 2.51
CA GLU A 120 -25.51 16.00 3.00
C GLU A 120 -26.68 15.33 2.25
N ASN A 121 -26.46 14.95 0.99
CA ASN A 121 -27.46 14.33 0.13
C ASN A 121 -27.39 12.78 0.10
N GLY A 122 -26.60 12.13 0.96
CA GLY A 122 -26.46 10.67 0.98
C GLY A 122 -25.84 10.05 -0.30
N GLY A 123 -25.33 10.88 -1.21
CA GLY A 123 -24.79 10.44 -2.50
C GLY A 123 -23.43 9.74 -2.40
N GLU A 124 -23.19 8.77 -3.27
CA GLU A 124 -21.89 8.13 -3.42
C GLU A 124 -20.84 9.17 -3.87
N ARG A 125 -19.79 9.42 -3.05
CA ARG A 125 -18.69 10.34 -3.41
C ARG A 125 -17.75 9.80 -4.50
N ARG A 126 -18.02 8.62 -5.06
CA ARG A 126 -17.19 8.01 -6.09
C ARG A 126 -17.39 8.75 -7.41
N GLN A 127 -16.45 9.60 -7.78
CA GLN A 127 -16.40 10.16 -9.14
C GLN A 127 -16.00 9.05 -10.12
N SER A 128 -16.92 8.73 -11.05
CA SER A 128 -16.66 7.79 -12.13
C SER A 128 -15.55 8.34 -13.04
N GLY A 129 -14.46 7.58 -13.19
CA GLY A 129 -13.32 7.97 -14.03
C GLY A 129 -12.06 8.43 -13.27
N SER A 130 -12.13 8.66 -11.96
CA SER A 130 -10.93 8.94 -11.16
C SER A 130 -10.27 7.65 -10.65
N ASP A 131 -9.02 7.39 -11.04
CA ASP A 131 -8.23 6.33 -10.41
C ASP A 131 -7.76 6.80 -9.02
N ARG A 132 -8.37 6.25 -7.98
CA ARG A 132 -8.01 6.54 -6.59
C ARG A 132 -6.54 6.24 -6.27
N ARG A 133 -5.83 5.47 -7.12
CA ARG A 133 -4.38 5.30 -7.00
C ARG A 133 -3.67 6.63 -7.18
N THR A 134 -3.95 7.37 -8.25
CA THR A 134 -3.31 8.66 -8.53
C THR A 134 -3.78 9.78 -7.60
N GLU A 135 -4.99 9.65 -7.05
CA GLU A 135 -5.64 10.72 -6.28
C GLU A 135 -5.39 10.64 -4.75
N PHE A 136 -5.18 9.45 -4.17
CA PHE A 136 -5.15 9.26 -2.70
C PHE A 136 -3.99 8.43 -2.16
N ALA A 137 -2.98 8.09 -2.96
CA ALA A 137 -1.88 7.27 -2.50
C ALA A 137 -0.84 8.07 -1.69
N TYR A 138 -0.65 7.68 -0.42
CA TYR A 138 0.57 7.98 0.32
C TYR A 138 1.73 7.24 -0.34
N GLY A 139 2.60 7.93 -1.08
CA GLY A 139 3.74 7.28 -1.76
C GLY A 139 4.14 7.98 -3.05
N ARG A 140 5.40 7.82 -3.48
CA ARG A 140 5.79 8.19 -4.86
C ARG A 140 5.29 7.14 -5.84
N HIS A 141 4.48 7.54 -6.81
CA HIS A 141 4.09 6.65 -7.91
C HIS A 141 5.30 6.21 -8.72
N PHE A 142 5.31 4.94 -9.11
CA PHE A 142 6.28 4.40 -10.06
C PHE A 142 5.64 3.35 -10.98
N THR A 143 6.29 3.12 -12.12
CA THR A 143 5.83 2.17 -13.14
C THR A 143 6.51 0.83 -12.94
N LEU A 144 5.77 -0.17 -12.45
CA LEU A 144 6.25 -1.54 -12.30
C LEU A 144 6.30 -2.24 -13.67
N TYR A 145 7.46 -2.78 -14.04
CA TYR A 145 7.63 -3.53 -15.30
C TYR A 145 7.44 -5.03 -15.10
N LYS A 146 6.68 -5.67 -16.00
CA LYS A 146 6.51 -7.13 -16.05
C LYS A 146 6.51 -7.62 -17.50
N PHE A 147 6.79 -8.89 -17.74
CA PHE A 147 6.46 -9.46 -19.04
C PHE A 147 4.94 -9.59 -19.20
N ARG A 148 4.46 -9.38 -20.43
CA ARG A 148 3.05 -9.54 -20.77
C ARG A 148 2.66 -11.01 -20.70
N THR A 149 1.71 -11.33 -19.83
CA THR A 149 1.16 -12.69 -19.67
C THR A 149 -0.30 -12.82 -20.09
N MET A 150 -0.93 -11.70 -20.43
CA MET A 150 -2.34 -11.62 -20.83
C MET A 150 -2.47 -11.14 -22.28
N ARG A 151 -3.56 -11.50 -22.94
CA ARG A 151 -3.92 -11.01 -24.29
C ARG A 151 -4.12 -9.49 -24.28
N THR A 152 -4.05 -8.86 -25.44
CA THR A 152 -4.17 -7.39 -25.58
C THR A 152 -5.57 -6.86 -25.28
N ASP A 153 -6.59 -7.67 -25.51
CA ASP A 153 -8.01 -7.38 -25.26
C ASP A 153 -8.43 -7.64 -23.81
N ALA A 154 -7.52 -8.07 -22.93
CA ALA A 154 -7.82 -8.49 -21.58
C ALA A 154 -8.49 -7.42 -20.70
N GLU A 155 -8.29 -6.14 -21.01
CA GLU A 155 -8.85 -5.00 -20.26
C GLU A 155 -9.91 -4.21 -21.06
N LYS A 156 -10.47 -4.78 -22.13
CA LYS A 156 -11.47 -4.10 -22.98
C LYS A 156 -12.70 -3.60 -22.20
N HIS A 157 -13.04 -4.27 -21.10
CA HIS A 157 -14.15 -3.92 -20.21
C HIS A 157 -13.69 -3.25 -18.91
N GLY A 158 -12.53 -2.59 -18.93
CA GLY A 158 -11.94 -1.91 -17.77
C GLY A 158 -11.07 -2.82 -16.89
N ALA A 159 -10.52 -2.22 -15.83
CA ALA A 159 -9.62 -2.90 -14.90
C ALA A 159 -10.38 -3.96 -14.08
N GLN A 160 -9.97 -5.23 -14.21
CA GLN A 160 -10.56 -6.35 -13.48
C GLN A 160 -9.49 -7.14 -12.76
N PHE A 161 -9.78 -7.63 -11.56
CA PHE A 161 -8.86 -8.52 -10.84
C PHE A 161 -8.68 -9.83 -11.60
N ALA A 162 -7.44 -10.33 -11.65
CA ALA A 162 -7.15 -11.62 -12.25
C ALA A 162 -7.66 -12.75 -11.36
N VAL A 163 -8.39 -13.70 -11.94
CA VAL A 163 -8.92 -14.88 -11.23
C VAL A 163 -7.98 -16.08 -11.42
N LYS A 164 -8.04 -17.07 -10.53
CA LYS A 164 -7.32 -18.34 -10.74
C LYS A 164 -7.87 -19.02 -12.00
N GLY A 165 -6.99 -19.33 -12.96
CA GLY A 165 -7.40 -19.93 -14.23
C GLY A 165 -7.98 -18.94 -15.25
N ASP A 166 -7.74 -17.62 -15.08
CA ASP A 166 -8.27 -16.57 -15.94
C ASP A 166 -8.06 -16.86 -17.44
N PRO A 167 -9.12 -16.88 -18.27
CA PRO A 167 -9.05 -17.20 -19.69
C PRO A 167 -8.25 -16.18 -20.51
N ARG A 168 -8.04 -14.98 -19.98
CA ARG A 168 -7.26 -13.91 -20.62
C ARG A 168 -5.75 -14.16 -20.59
N VAL A 169 -5.30 -15.11 -19.78
CA VAL A 169 -3.88 -15.47 -19.63
C VAL A 169 -3.49 -16.43 -20.75
N THR A 170 -2.41 -16.12 -21.46
CA THR A 170 -1.89 -16.99 -22.52
C THR A 170 -1.32 -18.28 -21.94
N SER A 171 -1.20 -19.35 -22.75
CA SER A 171 -0.57 -20.61 -22.31
C SER A 171 0.84 -20.37 -21.79
N ILE A 172 1.65 -19.61 -22.53
CA ILE A 172 2.99 -19.20 -22.10
C ILE A 172 2.93 -18.29 -20.88
N GLY A 173 1.98 -17.36 -20.82
CA GLY A 173 1.77 -16.48 -19.67
C GLY A 173 1.47 -17.24 -18.39
N ARG A 174 0.78 -18.38 -18.47
CA ARG A 174 0.53 -19.26 -17.32
C ARG A 174 1.82 -19.88 -16.80
N PHE A 175 2.71 -20.32 -17.70
CA PHE A 175 4.04 -20.82 -17.33
C PHE A 175 4.90 -19.72 -16.70
N LEU A 176 4.94 -18.53 -17.31
CA LEU A 176 5.71 -17.39 -16.79
C LEU A 176 5.25 -16.97 -15.39
N ARG A 177 3.93 -16.91 -15.14
CA ARG A 177 3.38 -16.62 -13.80
C ARG A 177 3.69 -17.71 -12.77
N LYS A 178 3.67 -18.98 -13.19
CA LYS A 178 3.99 -20.12 -12.30
C LYS A 178 5.45 -20.09 -11.86
N THR A 179 6.35 -19.68 -12.76
CA THR A 179 7.80 -19.60 -12.53
C THR A 179 8.27 -18.22 -12.05
N ARG A 180 7.36 -17.22 -11.97
CA ARG A 180 7.66 -15.81 -11.70
C ARG A 180 8.64 -15.16 -12.67
N LEU A 181 8.85 -15.77 -13.83
CA LEU A 181 9.68 -15.19 -14.88
C LEU A 181 9.09 -13.87 -15.40
N ASP A 182 7.77 -13.67 -15.26
CA ASP A 182 7.09 -12.42 -15.61
C ASP A 182 7.53 -11.22 -14.77
N GLU A 183 8.13 -11.45 -13.60
CA GLU A 183 8.57 -10.42 -12.66
C GLU A 183 10.03 -9.99 -12.88
N LEU A 184 10.81 -10.68 -13.72
CA LEU A 184 12.21 -10.36 -13.97
C LEU A 184 12.46 -8.91 -14.44
N PRO A 185 11.61 -8.29 -15.29
CA PRO A 185 11.78 -6.89 -15.65
C PRO A 185 11.76 -5.92 -14.46
N GLN A 186 11.27 -6.31 -13.28
CA GLN A 186 11.29 -5.50 -12.07
C GLN A 186 12.71 -5.23 -11.56
N LEU A 187 13.71 -6.03 -11.95
CA LEU A 187 15.12 -5.73 -11.64
C LEU A 187 15.54 -4.36 -12.20
N TRP A 188 14.92 -3.93 -13.31
CA TRP A 188 15.12 -2.58 -13.85
C TRP A 188 14.56 -1.49 -12.93
N ASN A 189 13.42 -1.73 -12.27
CA ASN A 189 12.87 -0.81 -11.27
C ASN A 189 13.80 -0.68 -10.05
N VAL A 190 14.47 -1.78 -9.67
CA VAL A 190 15.50 -1.72 -8.62
C VAL A 190 16.66 -0.85 -9.05
N LEU A 191 17.20 -1.02 -10.27
CA LEU A 191 18.27 -0.15 -10.77
C LEU A 191 17.87 1.33 -10.81
N LYS A 192 16.64 1.65 -11.21
CA LYS A 192 16.09 3.02 -11.18
C LYS A 192 15.92 3.62 -9.78
N GLY A 193 15.92 2.79 -8.74
CA GLY A 193 15.68 3.23 -7.36
C GLY A 193 14.22 3.40 -7.01
N GLU A 194 13.33 2.82 -7.81
CA GLU A 194 11.89 2.79 -7.55
C GLU A 194 11.53 1.63 -6.59
N MET A 195 12.33 0.56 -6.62
CA MET A 195 12.16 -0.64 -5.79
C MET A 195 13.47 -1.04 -5.10
N SER A 196 13.33 -1.92 -4.12
CA SER A 196 14.40 -2.64 -3.42
C SER A 196 14.24 -4.13 -3.70
N ILE A 197 15.33 -4.91 -3.74
CA ILE A 197 15.26 -6.37 -3.95
C ILE A 197 14.43 -7.04 -2.84
N VAL A 198 14.61 -6.55 -1.61
CA VAL A 198 13.85 -6.99 -0.44
C VAL A 198 13.11 -5.80 0.13
N GLY A 199 11.79 -5.84 0.08
CA GLY A 199 10.92 -4.77 0.56
C GLY A 199 9.45 -5.16 0.58
N PRO A 200 8.57 -4.26 1.07
CA PRO A 200 7.12 -4.44 1.05
C PRO A 200 6.58 -4.65 -0.37
N ARG A 201 5.46 -5.39 -0.48
CA ARG A 201 4.77 -5.70 -1.74
C ARG A 201 3.71 -4.67 -2.11
#